data_AF-A0AAE1H2L5-F1
#
_entry.id   AF-A0AAE1H2L5-F1
#
_cell.length_a   1.000
_cell.length_b   1.000
_cell.length_c   1.000
_cell.angle_alpha   90.00
_cell.angle_beta   90.00
_cell.angle_gamma   90.00
#
_symmetry.space_group_name_H-M   'P 1'
#
loop_
_entity.id
_entity.type
_entity.pdbx_description
1 polymer ?
#
loop_
_entity_poly.entity_id
_entity_poly.type
_entity_poly.pdbx_seq_one_letter_code
_entity_poly.pdbx_strand_id
1 'polypeptide(L)' 'MHQGRFRTCLKVAGNGPANLVGKLFFNVVQTKCFVLKPKKICLKTSWWGKCIKWQVKKQAHLRDNRPY' A
#
# COMPACT_ATOMS: atom_id res chain seq x y z
N MET A 1 -3.07 -0.91 -7.36
CA MET A 1 -2.63 -2.27 -7.72
C MET A 1 -2.95 -3.23 -6.58
N HIS A 2 -3.74 -4.29 -6.80
CA HIS A 2 -4.09 -5.27 -5.76
C HIS A 2 -3.19 -6.50 -5.87
N GLN A 3 -2.02 -6.44 -5.24
CA GLN A 3 -1.02 -7.50 -5.33
C GLN A 3 -1.51 -8.84 -4.77
N GLY A 4 -2.47 -8.84 -3.84
CA GLY A 4 -3.06 -10.06 -3.30
C GLY A 4 -3.75 -10.93 -4.35
N ARG A 5 -4.51 -10.33 -5.28
CA ARG A 5 -5.16 -11.08 -6.38
C ARG A 5 -4.13 -11.68 -7.31
N PHE A 6 -3.09 -10.93 -7.66
CA PHE A 6 -2.01 -11.41 -8.51
C PHE A 6 -1.25 -12.58 -7.87
N ARG A 7 -0.91 -12.47 -6.57
CA ARG A 7 -0.30 -13.57 -5.81
C ARG A 7 -1.17 -14.82 -5.85
N THR A 8 -2.47 -14.68 -5.63
CA THR A 8 -3.41 -15.80 -5.68
C THR A 8 -3.44 -16.43 -7.08
N CYS A 9 -3.51 -15.64 -8.15
CA CYS A 9 -3.48 -16.17 -9.52
C CYS A 9 -2.20 -16.97 -9.80
N LEU A 10 -1.04 -16.46 -9.39
CA LEU A 10 0.23 -17.18 -9.57
C LEU A 10 0.27 -18.50 -8.77
N LYS A 11 -0.25 -18.50 -7.53
CA LYS A 11 -0.36 -19.72 -6.74
C LYS A 11 -1.31 -20.75 -7.35
N VAL A 12 -2.43 -20.30 -7.91
CA VAL A 12 -3.40 -21.18 -8.60
C VAL A 12 -2.80 -21.76 -9.88
N ALA A 13 -2.05 -20.96 -10.65
CA ALA A 13 -1.38 -21.45 -11.85
C ALA A 13 -0.32 -22.51 -11.53
N GLY A 14 0.41 -22.37 -10.42
CA GLY A 14 1.21 -23.43 -9.80
C GLY A 14 2.42 -23.96 -10.60
N ASN A 15 2.66 -23.45 -11.81
CA ASN A 15 3.73 -23.91 -12.69
C ASN A 15 5.08 -23.23 -12.39
N GLY A 16 6.16 -23.80 -12.94
CA GLY A 16 7.53 -23.30 -12.76
C GLY A 16 7.69 -21.80 -13.07
N PRO A 17 7.26 -21.32 -14.24
CA PRO A 17 7.28 -19.89 -14.57
C PRO A 17 6.50 -19.01 -13.58
N ALA A 18 5.29 -19.41 -13.18
CA ALA A 18 4.49 -18.67 -12.20
C ALA A 18 5.19 -18.57 -10.84
N ASN A 19 5.85 -19.64 -10.41
CA ASN A 19 6.62 -19.63 -9.16
C ASN A 19 7.86 -18.76 -9.21
N LEU A 20 8.57 -18.71 -10.35
CA LEU A 20 9.70 -17.81 -10.55
C LEU A 20 9.26 -16.35 -10.48
N VAL A 21 8.22 -15.98 -11.25
CA VAL A 21 7.65 -14.63 -11.25
C VAL A 21 7.19 -14.23 -9.85
N GLY A 22 6.53 -15.15 -9.13
CA GLY A 22 6.10 -14.93 -7.77
C GLY A 22 7.26 -14.63 -6.80
N LYS A 23 8.30 -15.47 -6.78
CA LYS A 23 9.47 -15.25 -5.92
C LYS A 23 10.17 -13.93 -6.23
N LEU A 24 10.38 -13.62 -7.51
CA LEU A 24 10.98 -12.35 -7.92
C LEU A 24 10.15 -11.15 -7.43
N PHE A 25 8.84 -11.16 -7.71
CA PHE A 25 7.99 -10.00 -7.42
C PHE A 25 7.78 -9.77 -5.92
N PHE A 26 7.52 -10.83 -5.15
CA PHE A 26 7.11 -10.70 -3.74
C PHE A 26 8.24 -10.89 -2.73
N ASN A 27 9.29 -11.65 -3.04
CA ASN A 27 10.38 -11.94 -2.10
C ASN A 27 11.63 -11.09 -2.39
N VAL A 28 11.95 -10.84 -3.67
CA VAL A 28 13.15 -10.10 -4.07
C VAL A 28 12.85 -8.61 -4.22
N VAL A 29 11.95 -8.23 -5.14
CA VAL A 29 11.63 -6.83 -5.43
C VAL A 29 10.81 -6.19 -4.29
N GLN A 30 9.96 -6.97 -3.62
CA GLN A 30 9.18 -6.56 -2.44
C GLN A 30 8.43 -5.22 -2.59
N THR A 31 7.89 -4.94 -3.79
CA THR A 31 7.21 -3.67 -4.08
C THR A 31 6.11 -3.38 -3.06
N LYS A 32 6.26 -2.34 -2.24
CA LYS A 32 5.29 -2.04 -1.17
C LYS A 32 3.90 -1.72 -1.72
N CYS A 33 2.87 -2.22 -1.05
CA CYS A 33 1.49 -1.79 -1.29
C CYS A 33 1.23 -0.47 -0.57
N PHE A 34 0.30 0.36 -1.05
CA PHE A 34 -0.24 1.46 -0.26
C PHE A 34 -1.75 1.36 -0.11
N VAL A 35 -2.24 1.77 1.06
CA VAL A 35 -3.66 1.91 1.34
C VAL A 35 -3.98 3.37 1.61
N LEU A 36 -5.04 3.87 0.99
CA LEU A 36 -5.53 5.22 1.25
C LEU A 36 -6.38 5.20 2.52
N LYS A 37 -5.89 5.85 3.58
CA LYS A 37 -6.67 6.03 4.81
C LYS A 37 -7.11 7.48 4.95
N PRO A 38 -8.32 7.73 5.48
CA PRO A 38 -8.74 9.08 5.82
C PRO A 38 -7.84 9.60 6.96
N LYS A 39 -7.29 10.80 6.78
CA LYS A 39 -6.54 11.51 7.80
C LYS A 39 -7.04 12.93 7.92
N LYS A 40 -7.27 13.36 9.16
CA LYS A 40 -7.61 14.74 9.49
C LYS A 40 -6.32 15.58 9.46
N ILE A 41 -6.25 16.53 8.52
CA ILE A 41 -5.13 17.45 8.36
C ILE A 41 -5.55 18.88 8.70
N CYS A 42 -4.65 19.64 9.28
CA CYS A 42 -4.86 21.07 9.51
C CYS A 42 -4.51 21.85 8.24
N LEU A 43 -5.44 22.64 7.73
CA LEU A 43 -5.21 23.52 6.57
C LEU A 43 -4.76 24.92 6.96
N LYS A 44 -5.21 25.39 8.13
CA LYS A 44 -4.93 26.75 8.61
C LYS A 44 -4.75 26.75 10.11
N THR A 45 -3.63 27.29 10.55
CA THR A 45 -3.27 27.50 11.96
C THR A 45 -3.49 28.96 12.35
N SER A 46 -3.80 29.20 13.63
CA SER A 46 -3.83 30.53 14.24
C SER A 46 -2.41 31.00 14.56
N TRP A 47 -2.25 32.30 14.79
CA TRP A 47 -0.98 32.86 15.27
C TRP A 47 -0.54 32.21 16.59
N TRP A 48 -1.51 31.90 17.46
CA TRP A 48 -1.28 31.17 18.72
C TRP A 48 -1.10 29.64 18.55
N GLY A 49 -0.92 29.14 17.31
CA GLY A 49 -0.59 27.74 17.01
C GLY A 49 -1.78 26.76 16.96
N LYS A 50 -3.01 27.20 17.20
CA LYS A 50 -4.20 26.33 17.17
C LYS A 50 -4.70 26.12 15.75
N CYS A 51 -5.05 24.88 15.38
CA CYS A 51 -5.68 24.65 14.08
C CYS A 51 -7.10 25.24 14.03
N ILE A 52 -7.34 26.15 13.07
CA ILE A 52 -8.63 26.81 12.86
C ILE A 52 -9.47 26.06 11.81
N LYS A 53 -8.81 25.46 10.80
CA LYS A 53 -9.50 24.76 9.70
C LYS A 53 -8.96 23.36 9.52
N TRP A 54 -9.84 22.38 9.63
CA TRP A 54 -9.53 20.97 9.40
C TRP A 54 -10.11 20.48 8.07
N GLN A 55 -9.44 19.52 7.45
CA GLN A 55 -9.95 18.78 6.31
C GLN A 55 -9.62 17.30 6.46
N VAL A 56 -10.52 16.43 6.01
CA VAL A 56 -10.22 15.01 5.84
C VAL A 56 -9.67 14.80 4.44
N LYS A 57 -8.46 14.27 4.35
CA LYS A 57 -7.81 13.90 3.08
C LYS A 57 -7.45 12.41 3.12
N LYS A 58 -7.50 11.76 1.96
CA LYS A 58 -6.98 10.40 1.80
C LYS A 58 -5.45 10.47 1.77
N GLN A 59 -4.77 9.91 2.78
CA GLN A 59 -3.31 9.76 2.81
C GLN A 59 -2.92 8.32 2.46
N ALA A 60 -1.90 8.17 1.62
CA ALA A 60 -1.31 6.86 1.33
C ALA A 60 -0.47 6.38 2.52
N HIS A 61 -0.76 5.17 2.98
CA HIS A 61 0.04 4.45 3.97
C HIS A 61 0.64 3.22 3.34
N LEU A 62 1.96 3.12 3.36
CA LEU A 62 2.66 1.93 2.90
C LEU A 62 2.35 0.74 3.81
N ARG A 63 2.29 -0.44 3.19
CA ARG A 63 2.11 -1.73 3.82
C ARG A 63 3.18 -2.67 3.31
N ASP A 64 3.67 -3.51 4.20
CA ASP A 64 4.61 -4.56 3.84
C ASP A 64 3.94 -5.60 2.94
N ASN A 65 4.76 -6.16 2.05
CA ASN A 65 4.32 -7.21 1.16
C ASN A 65 4.25 -8.55 1.88
N ARG A 66 3.27 -9.36 1.47
CA ARG A 66 3.21 -10.76 1.89
C ARG A 66 4.16 -11.58 1.01
N PRO A 67 5.04 -12.41 1.59
CA PRO A 67 5.94 -13.26 0.82
C PRO A 67 5.15 -14.24 -0.07
N TYR A 68 5.76 -14.61 -1.21
CA TYR A 68 5.19 -15.55 -2.19
C TYR A 68 5.03 -16.94 -1.58
#